data_AF-A0A2D4XKJ6-F1
#
_entry.id   AF-A0A2D4XKJ6-F1
#
_cell.length_a   1.000
_cell.length_b   1.000
_cell.length_c   1.000
_cell.angle_alpha   90.00
_cell.angle_beta   90.00
_cell.angle_gamma   90.00
#
_symmetry.space_group_name_H-M   'P 1'
#
loop_
_entity.id
_entity.type
_entity.pdbx_description
1 polymer ?
#
loop_
_entity_poly.entity_id
_entity_poly.type
_entity_poly.pdbx_seq_one_letter_code
_entity_poly.pdbx_strand_id
1 'polypeptide(L)'
;MWAMARVNSYLYALKNGKFRSGKHDTDLLPEGHPMSSKDKPTEKAETFSDYPQTATNNAKRMIEWREKYGDEVQAGTMTGWRRARMIANREPLTIEMLNRVKSFFARHEGNQTIAERFKDTPWRDNGFVSWNLWGGTAMRDWVNKKLNDLKE
;
A
#
# COMPACT_ATOMS: atom_id res chain seq x y z
N MET A 1 10.63 9.87 35.73
CA MET A 1 9.75 11.02 35.41
C MET A 1 9.92 11.44 33.95
N TRP A 2 9.46 10.61 33.02
CA TRP A 2 9.66 10.81 31.57
C TRP A 2 8.81 11.97 31.00
N ALA A 3 7.68 12.26 31.66
CA ALA A 3 6.75 13.32 31.24
C ALA A 3 7.37 14.72 31.34
N MET A 4 8.08 15.03 32.44
CA MET A 4 8.60 16.38 32.67
C MET A 4 9.71 16.76 31.68
N ALA A 5 10.50 15.79 31.23
CA ALA A 5 11.52 16.02 30.22
C ALA A 5 10.90 16.44 28.87
N ARG A 6 9.79 15.80 28.46
CA ARG A 6 9.05 16.15 27.24
C ARG A 6 8.40 17.53 27.36
N VAL A 7 7.79 17.84 28.51
CA VAL A 7 7.20 19.16 28.78
C VAL A 7 8.26 20.26 28.74
N ASN A 8 9.39 20.07 29.41
CA ASN A 8 10.49 21.04 29.41
C ASN A 8 11.09 21.22 28.00
N SER A 9 11.16 20.15 27.21
CA SER A 9 11.62 20.21 25.82
C SER A 9 10.65 21.00 24.94
N TYR A 10 9.33 20.78 25.11
CA TYR A 10 8.29 21.53 24.43
C TYR A 10 8.31 23.02 24.78
N LEU A 11 8.37 23.37 26.06
CA LEU A 11 8.47 24.76 26.52
C LEU A 11 9.75 25.44 26.01
N TYR A 12 10.87 24.69 25.96
CA TYR A 12 12.10 25.20 25.36
C TYR A 12 11.91 25.49 23.87
N ALA A 13 11.27 24.60 23.11
CA ALA A 13 11.01 24.83 21.69
C ALA A 13 10.13 26.06 21.46
N LEU A 14 9.05 26.23 22.23
CA LEU A 14 8.19 27.42 22.15
C LEU A 14 8.96 28.72 22.37
N LYS A 15 9.89 28.74 23.34
CA LYS A 15 10.68 29.93 23.65
C LYS A 15 11.77 30.23 22.61
N ASN A 16 12.38 29.20 22.04
CA ASN A 16 13.60 29.34 21.23
C ASN A 16 13.36 29.09 19.73
N GLY A 17 12.14 28.74 19.33
CA GLY A 17 11.77 28.41 17.95
C GLY A 17 12.26 27.03 17.47
N LYS A 18 13.08 26.32 18.25
CA LYS A 18 13.64 25.00 17.90
C LYS A 18 13.96 24.13 19.11
N PHE A 19 13.97 22.81 18.90
CA PHE A 19 14.43 21.85 19.91
C PHE A 19 15.97 21.86 20.02
N ARG A 20 16.50 21.41 21.17
CA ARG A 20 17.95 21.34 21.42
C ARG A 20 18.64 20.29 20.54
N SER A 21 18.05 19.10 20.43
CA SER A 21 18.55 17.97 19.66
C SER A 21 17.53 16.82 19.69
N GLY A 22 17.66 15.85 18.78
CA GLY A 22 16.81 14.66 18.73
C GLY A 22 15.51 14.84 17.93
N LYS A 23 14.73 13.75 17.81
CA LYS A 23 13.42 13.74 17.16
C LYS A 23 12.35 14.08 18.19
N HIS A 24 11.48 15.03 17.86
CA HIS A 24 10.39 15.49 18.73
C HIS A 24 9.09 15.55 17.95
N ASP A 25 7.98 15.42 18.67
CA ASP A 25 6.63 15.56 18.14
C ASP A 25 6.37 17.05 17.84
N THR A 26 6.22 17.38 16.56
CA THR A 26 6.11 18.77 16.05
C THR A 26 4.66 19.19 15.80
N ASP A 27 3.74 18.24 15.80
CA ASP A 27 2.29 18.43 15.70
C ASP A 27 1.69 19.04 16.97
N LEU A 28 2.40 18.96 18.10
CA LEU A 28 1.98 19.63 19.33
C LEU A 28 2.23 21.14 19.30
N LEU A 29 3.14 21.62 18.45
CA LEU A 29 3.48 23.04 18.38
C LEU A 29 2.32 23.86 17.81
N PRO A 30 2.18 25.14 18.21
CA PRO A 30 1.14 26.01 17.69
C PRO A 30 1.37 26.34 16.21
N GLU A 31 0.28 26.66 15.52
CA GLU A 31 0.29 27.19 14.16
C GLU A 31 1.15 28.48 14.10
N GLY A 32 1.95 28.64 13.04
CA GLY A 32 2.94 29.70 12.87
C GLY A 32 4.29 29.48 13.56
N HIS A 33 4.46 28.44 14.38
CA HIS A 33 5.76 28.13 14.98
C HIS A 33 6.74 27.59 13.92
N PRO A 34 8.04 27.97 13.91
CA PRO A 34 8.99 27.58 12.85
C PRO A 34 9.15 26.06 12.65
N MET A 35 8.97 25.30 13.72
CA MET A 35 9.02 23.83 13.72
C MET A 35 7.63 23.18 13.70
N SER A 36 6.54 23.95 13.59
CA SER A 36 5.19 23.39 13.50
C SER A 36 5.04 22.52 12.26
N SER A 37 4.42 21.36 12.42
CA SER A 37 4.01 20.54 11.28
C SER A 37 2.61 20.90 10.76
N LYS A 38 1.87 21.77 11.46
CA LYS A 38 0.48 22.15 11.10
C LYS A 38 0.39 23.03 9.85
N ASP A 39 1.36 23.93 9.67
CA ASP A 39 1.39 24.88 8.55
C ASP A 39 2.04 24.35 7.28
N LYS A 40 2.67 23.17 7.34
CA LYS A 40 3.31 22.59 6.16
C LYS A 40 2.20 22.17 5.20
N PRO A 41 2.15 22.70 3.96
CA PRO A 41 1.30 22.14 2.94
C PRO A 41 1.71 20.68 2.82
N THR A 42 0.80 19.77 3.17
CA THR A 42 1.00 18.36 2.86
C THR A 42 0.87 18.28 1.34
N GLU A 43 2.00 18.25 0.64
CA GLU A 43 2.01 17.94 -0.79
C GLU A 43 1.21 16.65 -0.96
N LYS A 44 0.04 16.75 -1.62
CA LYS A 44 -0.80 15.58 -1.83
C LYS A 44 0.05 14.58 -2.60
N ALA A 45 0.28 13.41 -2.00
CA ALA A 45 1.06 12.36 -2.63
C ALA A 45 0.47 12.10 -4.02
N GLU A 46 1.34 12.02 -5.03
CA GLU A 46 0.91 11.67 -6.37
C GLU A 46 0.22 10.30 -6.36
N THR A 47 -0.93 10.21 -7.03
CA THR A 47 -1.73 8.99 -7.04
C THR A 47 -2.18 8.59 -8.44
N PHE A 48 -2.30 7.27 -8.64
CA PHE A 48 -2.59 6.67 -9.94
C PHE A 48 -3.77 5.73 -9.82
N SER A 49 -4.84 6.03 -10.55
CA SER A 49 -5.98 5.15 -10.72
C SER A 49 -6.08 4.63 -12.16
N ASP A 50 -5.12 4.85 -13.06
CA ASP A 50 -5.19 4.45 -14.48
C ASP A 50 -4.67 3.03 -14.78
N TYR A 51 -4.58 2.16 -13.77
CA TYR A 51 -4.18 0.77 -13.98
C TYR A 51 -5.18 -0.03 -14.84
N PRO A 52 -4.72 -1.09 -15.53
CA PRO A 52 -5.52 -1.79 -16.53
C PRO A 52 -6.80 -2.40 -15.96
N GLN A 53 -7.88 -2.39 -16.75
CA GLN A 53 -9.15 -2.99 -16.37
C GLN A 53 -9.00 -4.49 -16.04
N THR A 54 -8.10 -5.20 -16.74
CA THR A 54 -7.77 -6.60 -16.44
C THR A 54 -7.29 -6.79 -15.01
N ALA A 55 -6.53 -5.84 -14.44
CA ALA A 55 -6.08 -5.92 -13.05
C ALA A 55 -7.26 -5.82 -12.07
N THR A 56 -8.19 -4.90 -12.34
CA THR A 56 -9.44 -4.76 -11.58
C THR A 56 -10.29 -6.03 -11.66
N ASN A 57 -10.46 -6.59 -12.86
CA ASN A 57 -11.25 -7.81 -13.06
C ASN A 57 -10.62 -9.02 -12.34
N ASN A 58 -9.29 -9.14 -12.36
CA ASN A 58 -8.58 -10.19 -11.63
C ASN A 58 -8.84 -10.11 -10.12
N ALA A 59 -8.70 -8.90 -9.54
CA ALA A 59 -8.92 -8.70 -8.11
C ALA A 59 -10.38 -9.00 -7.71
N LYS A 60 -11.35 -8.53 -8.51
CA LYS A 60 -12.78 -8.83 -8.32
C LYS A 60 -13.05 -10.33 -8.31
N ARG A 61 -12.55 -11.06 -9.30
CA ARG A 61 -12.72 -12.52 -9.38
C ARG A 61 -12.18 -13.24 -8.13
N MET A 62 -11.05 -12.79 -7.56
CA MET A 62 -10.51 -13.42 -6.35
C MET A 62 -11.37 -13.13 -5.12
N ILE A 63 -11.94 -11.93 -5.02
CA ILE A 63 -12.90 -11.57 -3.96
C ILE A 63 -14.16 -12.43 -4.10
N GLU A 64 -14.71 -12.54 -5.30
CA GLU A 64 -15.87 -13.39 -5.61
C GLU A 64 -15.63 -14.86 -5.26
N TRP A 65 -14.44 -15.40 -5.57
CA TRP A 65 -14.08 -16.75 -5.16
C TRP A 65 -14.06 -16.91 -3.65
N ARG A 66 -13.49 -15.94 -2.93
CA ARG A 66 -13.48 -15.99 -1.46
C ARG A 66 -14.90 -15.92 -0.88
N GLU A 67 -15.77 -15.12 -1.46
CA GLU A 67 -17.18 -15.03 -1.06
C GLU A 67 -17.94 -16.33 -1.35
N LYS A 68 -17.71 -16.92 -2.53
CA LYS A 68 -18.41 -18.13 -2.99
C LYS A 68 -17.95 -19.40 -2.28
N TYR A 69 -16.64 -19.57 -2.09
CA TYR A 69 -16.03 -20.82 -1.61
C TYR A 69 -15.56 -20.73 -0.15
N GLY A 70 -15.62 -19.55 0.47
CA GLY A 70 -15.34 -19.37 1.90
C GLY A 70 -13.96 -19.90 2.30
N ASP A 71 -13.97 -20.80 3.28
CA ASP A 71 -12.77 -21.35 3.93
C ASP A 71 -11.92 -22.25 3.02
N GLU A 72 -12.41 -22.62 1.85
CA GLU A 72 -11.60 -23.31 0.84
C GLU A 72 -10.55 -22.39 0.21
N VAL A 73 -10.76 -21.07 0.24
CA VAL A 73 -9.81 -20.09 -0.26
C VAL A 73 -8.83 -19.72 0.84
N GLN A 74 -7.74 -20.49 0.93
CA GLN A 74 -6.69 -20.30 1.93
C GLN A 74 -5.61 -19.27 1.53
N ALA A 75 -5.79 -18.61 0.40
CA ALA A 75 -4.83 -17.69 -0.18
C ALA A 75 -4.87 -16.29 0.45
N GLY A 76 -3.75 -15.57 0.34
CA GLY A 76 -3.67 -14.14 0.62
C GLY A 76 -3.61 -13.78 2.11
N THR A 77 -2.85 -12.73 2.41
CA THR A 77 -2.84 -12.10 3.75
C THR A 77 -3.95 -11.05 3.86
N MET A 78 -4.25 -10.58 5.08
CA MET A 78 -5.18 -9.45 5.28
C MET A 78 -4.79 -8.22 4.45
N THR A 79 -3.49 -7.90 4.37
CA THR A 79 -2.95 -6.82 3.55
C THR A 79 -3.22 -7.06 2.06
N GLY A 80 -3.03 -8.29 1.60
CA GLY A 80 -3.37 -8.68 0.24
C GLY A 80 -4.84 -8.44 -0.05
N TRP A 81 -5.74 -8.99 0.76
CA TRP A 81 -7.18 -8.84 0.56
C TRP A 81 -7.64 -7.38 0.61
N ARG A 82 -7.05 -6.56 1.49
CA ARG A 82 -7.28 -5.12 1.49
C ARG A 82 -6.86 -4.49 0.16
N ARG A 83 -5.68 -4.85 -0.36
CA ARG A 83 -5.19 -4.37 -1.65
C ARG A 83 -6.10 -4.79 -2.80
N ALA A 84 -6.59 -6.02 -2.78
CA ALA A 84 -7.53 -6.53 -3.78
C ALA A 84 -8.79 -5.67 -3.87
N ARG A 85 -9.38 -5.32 -2.71
CA ARG A 85 -10.56 -4.45 -2.66
C ARG A 85 -10.27 -3.06 -3.23
N MET A 86 -9.12 -2.47 -2.89
CA MET A 86 -8.70 -1.18 -3.47
C MET A 86 -8.61 -1.25 -5.00
N ILE A 87 -7.96 -2.30 -5.53
CA ILE A 87 -7.79 -2.51 -6.98
C ILE A 87 -9.15 -2.78 -7.66
N ALA A 88 -10.02 -3.57 -7.01
CA ALA A 88 -11.36 -3.88 -7.48
C ALA A 88 -12.24 -2.62 -7.58
N ASN A 89 -12.04 -1.68 -6.66
CA ASN A 89 -12.79 -0.41 -6.57
C ASN A 89 -12.16 0.72 -7.39
N ARG A 90 -11.10 0.46 -8.16
CA ARG A 90 -10.38 1.49 -8.94
C ARG A 90 -9.81 2.61 -8.05
N GLU A 91 -9.52 2.30 -6.78
CA GLU A 91 -8.97 3.28 -5.84
C GLU A 91 -7.57 3.74 -6.30
N PRO A 92 -7.25 5.04 -6.07
CA PRO A 92 -5.96 5.61 -6.44
C PRO A 92 -4.82 5.02 -5.61
N LEU A 93 -3.68 4.75 -6.26
CA LEU A 93 -2.48 4.18 -5.65
C LEU A 93 -1.34 5.19 -5.61
N THR A 94 -0.68 5.35 -4.46
CA THR A 94 0.53 6.20 -4.34
C THR A 94 1.77 5.54 -4.96
N ILE A 95 2.85 6.30 -5.19
CA ILE A 95 4.15 5.75 -5.61
C ILE A 95 4.67 4.69 -4.64
N GLU A 96 4.53 4.90 -3.33
CA GLU A 96 4.89 3.90 -2.31
C GLU A 96 4.11 2.60 -2.50
N MET A 97 2.81 2.72 -2.81
CA MET A 97 1.95 1.59 -3.10
C MET A 97 2.36 0.86 -4.37
N LEU A 98 2.76 1.57 -5.44
CA LEU A 98 3.29 0.95 -6.65
C LEU A 98 4.57 0.16 -6.36
N ASN A 99 5.50 0.71 -5.57
CA ASN A 99 6.71 -0.02 -5.17
C ASN A 99 6.40 -1.29 -4.37
N ARG A 100 5.39 -1.25 -3.48
CA ARG A 100 4.94 -2.45 -2.76
C ARG A 100 4.37 -3.52 -3.70
N VAL A 101 3.58 -3.10 -4.70
CA VAL A 101 3.03 -4.00 -5.73
C VAL A 101 4.17 -4.62 -6.56
N LYS A 102 5.16 -3.82 -6.99
CA LYS A 102 6.36 -4.29 -7.69
C LYS A 102 7.11 -5.35 -6.88
N SER A 103 7.40 -5.06 -5.60
CA SER A 103 8.08 -5.99 -4.69
C SER A 103 7.28 -7.25 -4.39
N PHE A 104 5.95 -7.21 -4.46
CA PHE A 104 5.13 -8.41 -4.37
C PHE A 104 5.38 -9.31 -5.58
N PHE A 105 5.23 -8.79 -6.79
CA PHE A 105 5.37 -9.59 -8.02
C PHE A 105 6.77 -10.16 -8.20
N ALA A 106 7.82 -9.38 -7.88
CA ALA A 106 9.20 -9.85 -7.97
C ALA A 106 9.48 -11.09 -7.08
N ARG A 107 8.77 -11.23 -5.95
CA ARG A 107 8.93 -12.36 -5.02
C ARG A 107 8.05 -13.57 -5.34
N HIS A 108 7.04 -13.39 -6.19
CA HIS A 108 6.00 -14.38 -6.47
C HIS A 108 5.92 -14.71 -7.96
N GLU A 109 6.99 -14.45 -8.70
CA GLU A 109 7.13 -14.87 -10.09
C GLU A 109 7.00 -16.40 -10.20
N GLY A 110 6.27 -16.87 -11.22
CA GLY A 110 5.88 -18.27 -11.40
C GLY A 110 4.43 -18.58 -11.01
N ASN A 111 3.75 -17.67 -10.29
CA ASN A 111 2.36 -17.86 -9.87
C ASN A 111 1.32 -17.34 -10.88
N GLN A 112 1.72 -17.08 -12.13
CA GLN A 112 0.84 -16.54 -13.17
C GLN A 112 -0.27 -17.50 -13.57
N THR A 113 -0.02 -18.81 -13.48
CA THR A 113 -0.87 -19.87 -14.00
C THR A 113 -1.31 -20.81 -12.90
N ILE A 114 -2.49 -21.40 -13.07
CA ILE A 114 -3.01 -22.43 -12.16
C ILE A 114 -2.15 -23.68 -12.29
N ALA A 115 -1.67 -24.22 -11.16
CA ALA A 115 -0.95 -25.49 -11.16
C ALA A 115 -1.88 -26.65 -11.56
N GLU A 116 -1.34 -27.66 -12.24
CA GLU A 116 -2.10 -28.80 -12.79
C GLU A 116 -3.09 -29.42 -11.79
N ARG A 117 -2.64 -29.64 -10.56
CA ARG A 117 -3.43 -30.23 -9.47
C ARG A 117 -4.65 -29.41 -9.02
N PHE A 118 -4.75 -28.14 -9.43
CA PHE A 118 -5.82 -27.22 -9.05
C PHE A 118 -6.71 -26.83 -10.23
N LYS A 119 -6.58 -27.46 -11.41
CA LYS A 119 -7.39 -27.11 -12.59
C LYS A 119 -8.90 -27.13 -12.32
N ASP A 120 -9.38 -28.11 -11.56
CA ASP A 120 -10.81 -28.24 -11.22
C ASP A 120 -11.21 -27.40 -10.01
N THR A 121 -10.24 -26.91 -9.24
CA THR A 121 -10.44 -26.13 -8.01
C THR A 121 -9.49 -24.93 -7.94
N PRO A 122 -9.51 -24.02 -8.93
CA PRO A 122 -8.48 -22.98 -9.06
C PRO A 122 -8.46 -21.98 -7.90
N TRP A 123 -9.57 -21.85 -7.16
CA TRP A 123 -9.66 -21.04 -5.95
C TRP A 123 -8.83 -21.59 -4.78
N ARG A 124 -8.37 -22.85 -4.87
CA ARG A 124 -7.48 -23.49 -3.89
C ARG A 124 -6.00 -23.29 -4.22
N ASP A 125 -5.67 -22.76 -5.39
CA ASP A 125 -4.28 -22.45 -5.75
C ASP A 125 -3.85 -21.13 -5.09
N ASN A 126 -3.19 -21.24 -3.94
CA ASN A 126 -2.74 -20.07 -3.18
C ASN A 126 -1.83 -19.13 -3.95
N GLY A 127 -0.99 -19.66 -4.85
CA GLY A 127 -0.09 -18.88 -5.68
C GLY A 127 -0.86 -18.07 -6.71
N PHE A 128 -1.68 -18.76 -7.50
CA PHE A 128 -2.49 -18.14 -8.55
C PHE A 128 -3.49 -17.12 -7.98
N VAL A 129 -4.17 -17.48 -6.88
CA VAL A 129 -5.11 -16.57 -6.22
C VAL A 129 -4.38 -15.34 -5.71
N SER A 130 -3.25 -15.49 -5.02
CA SER A 130 -2.47 -14.35 -4.52
C SER A 130 -1.96 -13.47 -5.66
N TRP A 131 -1.50 -14.06 -6.78
CA TRP A 131 -1.07 -13.31 -7.96
C TRP A 131 -2.17 -12.41 -8.52
N ASN A 132 -3.36 -12.97 -8.73
CA ASN A 132 -4.52 -12.26 -9.30
C ASN A 132 -5.17 -11.29 -8.30
N LEU A 133 -5.07 -11.58 -7.01
CA LEU A 133 -5.55 -10.73 -5.92
C LEU A 133 -4.80 -9.38 -5.91
N TRP A 134 -3.53 -9.36 -6.29
CA TRP A 134 -2.74 -8.13 -6.51
C TRP A 134 -2.89 -7.54 -7.93
N GLY A 135 -3.84 -8.02 -8.73
CA GLY A 135 -4.13 -7.54 -10.08
C GLY A 135 -3.45 -8.34 -11.21
N GLY A 136 -2.66 -9.35 -10.87
CA GLY A 136 -2.03 -10.26 -11.83
C GLY A 136 -1.05 -9.61 -12.80
N THR A 137 -0.78 -10.29 -13.92
CA THR A 137 0.27 -9.93 -14.87
C THR A 137 0.06 -8.53 -15.45
N ALA A 138 -1.19 -8.16 -15.76
CA ALA A 138 -1.52 -6.83 -16.25
C ALA A 138 -1.12 -5.72 -15.25
N MET A 139 -1.33 -5.95 -13.95
CA MET A 139 -0.90 -5.00 -12.92
C MET A 139 0.61 -4.95 -12.79
N ARG A 140 1.29 -6.10 -12.79
CA ARG A 140 2.75 -6.18 -12.75
C ARG A 140 3.38 -5.34 -13.86
N ASP A 141 2.95 -5.57 -15.09
CA ASP A 141 3.53 -4.95 -16.27
C ASP A 141 3.27 -3.44 -16.27
N TRP A 142 2.05 -3.03 -15.93
CA TRP A 142 1.70 -1.62 -15.79
C TRP A 142 2.49 -0.93 -14.68
N VAL A 143 2.64 -1.53 -13.50
CA VAL A 143 3.42 -0.96 -12.39
C VAL A 143 4.88 -0.79 -12.77
N ASN A 144 5.47 -1.80 -13.43
CA ASN A 144 6.86 -1.73 -13.89
C ASN A 144 7.06 -0.60 -14.90
N LYS A 145 6.16 -0.47 -15.88
CA LYS A 145 6.20 0.62 -16.85
C LYS A 145 6.03 1.98 -16.16
N LYS A 146 4.96 2.16 -15.38
CA LYS A 146 4.65 3.42 -14.70
C LYS A 146 5.80 3.90 -13.82
N LEU A 147 6.41 3.01 -13.05
CA LEU A 147 7.55 3.35 -12.19
C LEU A 147 8.84 3.64 -12.96
N ASN A 148 8.99 3.16 -14.19
CA ASN A 148 10.10 3.54 -15.05
C ASN A 148 9.85 4.93 -15.65
N ASP A 149 8.64 5.17 -16.17
CA ASP A 149 8.23 6.47 -16.74
C ASP A 149 8.36 7.62 -15.72
N LEU A 150 8.15 7.35 -14.41
CA LEU A 150 8.29 8.35 -13.34
C LEU A 150 9.74 8.63 -12.92
N LYS A 151 10.71 7.84 -13.39
CA LYS A 151 12.14 8.04 -13.09
C LYS A 151 12.89 8.81 -14.17
N GLU A 152 12.28 8.94 -15.34
CA GLU A 152 12.77 9.72 -16.48
C GLU A 152 12.27 11.17 -16.38
#